data_AF-A0A354Q681-F1
#
_entry.id   AF-A0A354Q681-F1
#
_cell.length_a   1.000
_cell.length_b   1.000
_cell.length_c   1.000
_cell.angle_alpha   90.00
_cell.angle_beta   90.00
_cell.angle_gamma   90.00
#
_symmetry.space_group_name_H-M   'P 1'
#
loop_
_entity.id
_entity.type
_entity.pdbx_description
1 polymer ?
#
loop_
_entity_poly.entity_id
_entity_poly.type
_entity_poly.pdbx_seq_one_letter_code
_entity_poly.pdbx_strand_id
1 'polypeptide(L)'
;NGWLVIAIHITDLSHSVHPEDLLFKEAEIRISSVYSLEESIPMLPVELSCDTFSLKAGENRTVLSFIFRLSGNGDWNLLDVESRLIRVQQNLSYEEADRLIEKEQDFWGLLNKFCLRSQEQRLGKGALNLARK
;
A
#
# COMPACT_ATOMS: atom_id res chain seq x y z
N ASN A 1 -10.29 24.00 -5.51
CA ASN A 1 -10.84 22.86 -6.30
C ASN A 1 -10.75 21.58 -5.46
N GLY A 2 -11.69 21.31 -4.54
CA GLY A 2 -11.59 20.34 -3.43
C GLY A 2 -11.28 18.87 -3.78
N TRP A 3 -10.06 18.65 -4.25
CA TRP A 3 -9.48 17.37 -4.67
C TRP A 3 -8.13 17.18 -4.00
N LEU A 4 -7.84 15.95 -3.59
CA LEU A 4 -6.51 15.53 -3.16
C LEU A 4 -5.87 14.70 -4.27
N VAL A 5 -4.56 14.88 -4.48
CA VAL A 5 -3.77 13.99 -5.34
C VAL A 5 -2.83 13.21 -4.44
N ILE A 6 -2.90 11.88 -4.52
CA ILE A 6 -2.04 10.98 -3.76
C ILE A 6 -1.34 10.01 -4.71
N ALA A 7 -0.20 9.48 -4.30
CA ALA A 7 0.45 8.36 -4.96
C ALA A 7 0.50 7.17 -4.00
N ILE A 8 0.09 6.01 -4.48
CA ILE A 8 0.25 4.72 -3.79
C ILE A 8 1.44 4.02 -4.42
N HIS A 9 2.47 3.75 -3.63
CA HIS A 9 3.71 3.13 -4.10
C HIS A 9 3.74 1.66 -3.69
N ILE A 10 3.88 0.77 -4.67
CA ILE A 10 4.03 -0.68 -4.46
C ILE A 10 5.43 -1.06 -4.93
N THR A 11 6.16 -1.88 -4.17
CA THR A 11 7.48 -2.36 -4.58
C THR A 11 7.43 -2.98 -5.97
N ASP A 12 8.35 -2.56 -6.83
CA ASP A 12 8.50 -3.11 -8.18
C ASP A 12 9.52 -4.26 -8.18
N LEU A 13 9.00 -5.48 -8.26
CA LEU A 13 9.83 -6.71 -8.33
C LEU A 13 10.23 -7.06 -9.76
N SER A 14 9.61 -6.46 -10.78
CA SER A 14 9.69 -6.91 -12.17
C SER A 14 11.09 -6.75 -12.78
N HIS A 15 11.91 -5.86 -12.22
CA HIS A 15 13.31 -5.69 -12.59
C HIS A 15 14.26 -6.76 -12.02
N SER A 16 13.86 -7.45 -10.94
CA SER A 16 14.75 -8.32 -10.16
C SER A 16 14.30 -9.79 -10.14
N VAL A 17 13.04 -10.06 -10.46
CA VAL A 17 12.47 -11.41 -10.47
C VAL A 17 11.73 -11.63 -11.78
N HIS A 18 12.24 -12.54 -12.60
CA HIS A 18 11.69 -12.88 -13.91
C HIS A 18 11.03 -14.27 -13.90
N PRO A 19 10.02 -14.52 -14.76
CA PRO A 19 9.31 -15.80 -14.79
C PRO A 19 10.20 -17.06 -14.94
N GLU A 20 11.36 -16.92 -15.59
CA GLU A 20 12.29 -18.03 -15.81
C GLU A 20 13.14 -18.37 -14.59
N ASP A 21 13.22 -17.46 -13.61
CA ASP A 21 14.07 -17.60 -12.44
C ASP A 21 13.57 -18.72 -11.52
N LEU A 22 14.52 -19.44 -10.90
CA LEU A 22 14.18 -20.43 -9.86
C LEU A 22 13.44 -19.78 -8.68
N LEU A 23 13.80 -18.53 -8.35
CA LEU A 23 13.13 -17.74 -7.33
C LEU A 23 11.64 -17.52 -7.67
N PHE A 24 11.32 -17.20 -8.92
CA PHE A 24 9.95 -17.00 -9.37
C PHE A 24 9.16 -18.30 -9.27
N LYS A 25 9.74 -19.42 -9.75
CA LYS A 25 9.10 -20.75 -9.70
C LYS A 25 8.79 -21.19 -8.26
N GLU A 26 9.71 -20.96 -7.32
CA GLU A 26 9.48 -21.24 -5.91
C GLU A 26 8.40 -20.33 -5.30
N ALA A 27 8.40 -19.04 -5.63
CA ALA A 27 7.37 -18.10 -5.19
C ALA A 27 5.98 -18.48 -5.72
N GLU A 28 5.90 -18.93 -6.97
CA GLU A 28 4.67 -19.41 -7.62
C GLU A 28 4.11 -20.66 -6.90
N ILE A 29 4.97 -21.60 -6.52
CA ILE A 29 4.58 -22.78 -5.73
C ILE A 29 4.04 -22.37 -4.35
N ARG A 30 4.64 -21.36 -3.71
CA ARG A 30 4.23 -20.87 -2.38
C ARG A 30 2.94 -20.04 -2.42
N ILE A 31 2.67 -19.33 -3.52
CA ILE A 31 1.52 -18.44 -3.76
C ILE A 31 1.49 -17.19 -2.86
N SER A 32 1.72 -17.34 -1.56
CA SER A 32 1.61 -16.27 -0.57
C SER A 32 2.48 -16.57 0.65
N SER A 33 2.85 -15.52 1.39
CA SER A 33 3.41 -15.68 2.72
C SER A 33 2.36 -16.21 3.69
N VAL A 34 2.74 -17.16 4.54
CA VAL A 34 1.87 -17.73 5.58
C VAL A 34 2.22 -17.10 6.92
N TYR A 35 1.22 -16.67 7.66
CA TYR A 35 1.39 -16.07 8.98
C TYR A 35 0.74 -16.96 10.03
N SER A 36 1.54 -17.51 10.94
CA SER A 36 1.10 -18.29 12.10
C SER A 36 1.26 -17.49 13.39
N LEU A 37 0.86 -18.06 14.53
CA LEU A 37 1.10 -17.46 15.84
C LEU A 37 2.59 -17.46 16.21
N GLU A 38 3.34 -18.45 15.72
CA GLU A 38 4.75 -18.67 16.09
C GLU A 38 5.71 -18.00 15.13
N GLU A 39 5.36 -17.96 13.84
CA GLU A 39 6.25 -17.44 12.80
C GLU A 39 5.52 -16.94 11.55
N SER A 40 6.26 -16.18 10.75
CA SER A 40 5.90 -15.85 9.38
C SER A 40 6.78 -16.63 8.42
N ILE A 41 6.16 -17.39 7.52
CA ILE A 41 6.82 -18.14 6.45
C ILE A 41 6.65 -17.32 5.16
N PRO A 42 7.67 -16.58 4.69
CA PRO A 42 7.51 -15.70 3.56
C PRO A 42 7.47 -16.46 2.22
N MET A 43 6.79 -15.86 1.25
CA MET A 43 6.73 -16.31 -0.14
C MET A 43 8.11 -16.25 -0.82
N LEU A 44 8.90 -15.23 -0.50
CA LEU A 44 10.28 -15.05 -1.00
C LEU A 44 11.26 -15.25 0.18
N PRO A 45 12.55 -15.52 -0.07
CA PRO A 45 13.58 -15.51 0.96
C PRO A 45 13.48 -14.30 1.89
N VAL A 46 13.76 -14.48 3.18
CA VAL A 46 13.57 -13.46 4.22
C VAL A 46 14.36 -12.20 3.90
N GLU A 47 15.57 -12.33 3.39
CA GLU A 47 16.47 -11.24 3.00
C GLU A 47 15.89 -10.41 1.85
N LEU A 48 15.13 -11.05 0.96
CA LEU A 48 14.45 -10.36 -0.12
C LEU A 48 13.16 -9.71 0.38
N SER A 49 12.32 -10.45 1.08
CA SER A 49 11.02 -9.98 1.57
C SER A 49 11.13 -8.83 2.57
N CYS A 50 12.00 -8.98 3.58
CA CYS A 50 12.07 -8.08 4.72
C CYS A 50 13.05 -6.93 4.53
N ASP A 51 13.97 -7.05 3.56
CA ASP A 51 14.98 -6.03 3.31
C ASP A 51 14.97 -5.54 1.86
N THR A 52 15.36 -6.35 0.87
CA THR A 52 15.56 -5.87 -0.52
C THR A 52 14.29 -5.33 -1.19
N PHE A 53 13.13 -5.90 -0.88
CA PHE A 53 11.84 -5.52 -1.46
C PHE A 53 10.95 -4.74 -0.48
N SER A 54 11.42 -4.53 0.75
CA SER A 54 10.70 -3.73 1.73
C SER A 54 10.92 -2.23 1.48
N LEU A 55 9.86 -1.44 1.55
CA LEU A 55 9.92 0.03 1.42
C LEU A 55 10.36 0.66 2.75
N LYS A 56 11.63 0.44 3.11
CA LYS A 56 12.24 0.94 4.34
C LYS A 56 12.55 2.44 4.27
N ALA A 57 12.31 3.12 5.38
CA ALA A 57 12.59 4.53 5.53
C ALA A 57 14.07 4.84 5.32
N GLY A 58 14.36 5.95 4.64
CA GLY A 58 15.72 6.39 4.37
C GLY A 58 16.43 5.63 3.25
N GLU A 59 15.79 4.68 2.58
CA GLU A 59 16.40 3.90 1.50
C GLU A 59 15.75 4.20 0.14
N ASN A 60 16.56 4.22 -0.92
CA ASN A 60 16.06 4.42 -2.28
C ASN A 60 15.49 3.09 -2.81
N ARG A 61 14.23 3.09 -3.26
CA ARG A 61 13.51 1.90 -3.72
C ARG A 61 12.79 2.17 -5.04
N THR A 62 12.86 1.20 -5.95
CA THR A 62 12.06 1.21 -7.18
C THR A 62 10.64 0.74 -6.86
N VAL A 63 9.66 1.49 -7.34
CA VAL A 63 8.24 1.25 -7.07
C VAL A 63 7.41 1.47 -8.33
N LEU A 64 6.31 0.74 -8.42
CA LEU A 64 5.21 1.09 -9.30
C LEU A 64 4.27 2.05 -8.54
N SER A 65 4.10 3.25 -9.07
CA SER A 65 3.34 4.33 -8.45
C SER A 65 1.99 4.49 -9.12
N PHE A 66 0.90 4.35 -8.35
CA PHE A 66 -0.46 4.60 -8.81
C PHE A 66 -0.90 5.97 -8.32
N ILE A 67 -1.07 6.90 -9.24
CA ILE A 67 -1.41 8.29 -8.92
C ILE A 67 -2.92 8.45 -9.00
N PHE A 68 -3.54 8.80 -7.87
CA PHE A 68 -4.98 8.97 -7.75
C PHE A 68 -5.36 10.42 -7.46
N ARG A 69 -6.52 10.81 -8.00
CA ARG A 69 -7.24 12.03 -7.63
C ARG A 69 -8.49 11.66 -6.85
N LEU A 70 -8.58 12.15 -5.61
CA LEU A 70 -9.66 11.88 -4.68
C LEU A 70 -10.55 13.11 -4.51
N SER A 71 -11.86 12.91 -4.55
CA SER A 71 -12.88 13.93 -4.31
C SER A 71 -13.37 13.88 -2.87
N GLY A 72 -13.77 15.03 -2.33
CA GLY A 72 -14.46 15.07 -1.02
C GLY A 72 -15.81 14.33 -1.01
N ASN A 73 -16.35 13.99 -2.18
CA ASN A 73 -17.56 13.19 -2.30
C ASN A 73 -17.32 11.69 -2.20
N GLY A 74 -16.05 11.24 -2.17
CA GLY A 74 -15.66 9.83 -2.05
C GLY A 74 -15.22 9.17 -3.37
N ASP A 75 -15.08 9.93 -4.45
CA ASP A 75 -14.70 9.41 -5.76
C ASP A 75 -13.18 9.35 -5.91
N TRP A 76 -12.69 8.26 -6.50
CA TRP A 76 -11.28 8.01 -6.77
C TRP A 76 -11.09 7.85 -8.28
N ASN A 77 -10.16 8.61 -8.85
CA ASN A 77 -9.81 8.53 -10.26
C ASN A 77 -8.33 8.22 -10.39
N LEU A 78 -7.99 7.09 -11.03
CA LEU A 78 -6.62 6.81 -11.42
C LEU A 78 -6.22 7.78 -12.53
N LEU A 79 -5.15 8.53 -12.29
CA LEU A 79 -4.60 9.48 -13.25
C LEU A 79 -3.48 8.85 -14.07
N ASP A 80 -2.59 8.10 -13.42
CA ASP A 80 -1.40 7.55 -14.06
C ASP A 80 -0.83 6.37 -13.27
N VAL A 81 -0.03 5.53 -13.94
CA VAL A 81 0.73 4.43 -13.38
C VAL A 81 2.13 4.44 -13.98
N GLU A 82 3.14 4.66 -13.15
CA GLU A 82 4.53 4.75 -13.62
C GLU A 82 5.55 4.18 -12.64
N SER A 83 6.67 3.68 -13.17
CA SER A 83 7.81 3.26 -12.36
C SER A 83 8.57 4.49 -11.85
N ARG A 84 8.88 4.52 -10.56
CA ARG A 84 9.60 5.62 -9.90
C ARG A 84 10.67 5.09 -8.96
N LEU A 85 11.71 5.89 -8.76
CA LEU A 85 12.64 5.74 -7.64
C LEU A 85 12.17 6.66 -6.49
N ILE A 86 11.84 6.09 -5.34
CA ILE A 86 11.39 6.84 -4.16
C ILE A 86 12.33 6.65 -2.98
N ARG A 87 12.23 7.55 -2.00
CA ARG A 87 12.86 7.39 -0.69
C ARG A 87 11.80 7.61 0.40
N VAL A 88 11.42 6.55 1.10
CA VAL A 88 10.41 6.64 2.17
C VAL A 88 10.97 7.51 3.30
N GLN A 89 10.18 8.48 3.76
CA GLN A 89 10.62 9.37 4.84
C GLN A 89 10.55 8.67 6.21
N GLN A 90 9.46 7.95 6.46
CA GLN A 90 9.21 7.25 7.71
C GLN A 90 8.31 6.04 7.48
N ASN A 91 8.60 4.93 8.15
CA ASN A 91 7.65 3.82 8.32
C ASN A 91 6.87 4.09 9.60
N LEU A 92 5.56 4.34 9.49
CA LEU A 92 4.69 4.67 10.62
C LEU A 92 4.05 3.42 11.21
N SER A 93 3.91 3.37 12.53
CA SER A 93 2.98 2.44 13.18
C SER A 93 1.54 2.91 13.02
N TYR A 94 0.56 2.04 13.30
CA TYR A 94 -0.86 2.42 13.32
C TYR A 94 -1.13 3.55 14.32
N GLU A 95 -0.54 3.48 15.51
CA GLU A 95 -0.70 4.52 16.54
C GLU A 95 -0.15 5.88 16.10
N GLU A 96 0.99 5.89 15.39
CA GLU A 96 1.56 7.12 14.84
C GLU A 96 0.68 7.69 13.73
N ALA A 97 0.15 6.83 12.85
CA ALA A 97 -0.76 7.22 11.79
C ALA A 97 -2.07 7.80 12.36
N ASP A 98 -2.65 7.19 13.40
CA ASP A 98 -3.86 7.67 14.05
C ASP A 98 -3.68 9.08 14.63
N ARG A 99 -2.54 9.33 15.29
CA ARG A 99 -2.20 10.68 15.81
C ARG A 99 -2.07 11.73 14.70
N LEU A 100 -1.65 11.33 13.50
CA LEU A 100 -1.62 12.23 12.34
C LEU A 100 -3.03 12.51 11.82
N ILE A 101 -3.91 11.51 11.81
CA ILE A 101 -5.29 11.63 11.34
C ILE A 101 -6.14 12.54 12.23
N GLU A 102 -5.93 12.53 13.55
CA GLU A 102 -6.71 13.30 14.54
C GLU A 102 -6.75 14.82 14.28
N LYS A 103 -5.86 15.36 13.45
CA LYS A 103 -5.74 16.81 13.23
C LYS A 103 -6.73 17.39 12.21
N GLU A 104 -7.65 16.59 11.65
CA GLU A 104 -8.82 16.86 10.77
C GLU A 104 -8.67 17.83 9.56
N GLN A 105 -7.85 18.87 9.64
CA GLN A 105 -7.66 19.91 8.63
C GLN A 105 -6.33 19.79 7.88
N ASP A 106 -5.45 18.86 8.29
CA ASP A 106 -4.21 18.57 7.58
C ASP A 106 -4.40 17.49 6.50
N PHE A 107 -3.32 17.16 5.79
CA PHE A 107 -3.34 16.16 4.71
C PHE A 107 -3.93 14.82 5.18
N TRP A 108 -3.54 14.34 6.36
CA TRP A 108 -3.94 13.03 6.88
C TRP A 108 -5.39 13.00 7.30
N GLY A 109 -5.86 14.04 8.00
CA GLY A 109 -7.27 14.20 8.35
C GLY A 109 -8.18 14.28 7.11
N LEU A 110 -7.78 15.07 6.10
CA LEU A 110 -8.53 15.17 4.84
C LEU A 110 -8.54 13.86 4.05
N LEU A 111 -7.40 13.18 3.95
CA LEU A 111 -7.31 11.88 3.29
C LEU A 111 -8.24 10.86 3.96
N ASN A 112 -8.19 10.77 5.30
CA ASN A 112 -9.08 9.89 6.06
C ASN A 112 -10.56 10.20 5.80
N LYS A 113 -10.95 11.48 5.84
CA LYS A 113 -12.33 11.90 5.55
C LYS A 113 -12.79 11.46 4.16
N PHE A 114 -11.92 11.58 3.15
CA PHE A 114 -12.25 11.19 1.77
C PHE A 114 -12.34 9.66 1.63
N CYS A 115 -11.47 8.91 2.32
CA CYS A 115 -11.52 7.45 2.41
C CYS A 115 -12.81 6.95 3.07
N LEU A 116 -13.20 7.51 4.22
CA LEU A 116 -14.44 7.20 4.91
C LEU A 116 -15.67 7.44 4.02
N ARG A 117 -15.69 8.57 3.29
CA ARG A 117 -16.76 8.85 2.35
C ARG A 117 -16.84 7.83 1.22
N SER A 118 -15.68 7.39 0.71
CA SER A 118 -15.62 6.32 -0.29
C SER A 118 -16.11 4.97 0.25
N GLN A 119 -15.79 4.66 1.51
CA GLN A 119 -16.30 3.47 2.21
C GLN A 119 -17.83 3.52 2.36
N GLU A 120 -18.40 4.64 2.79
CA GLU A 120 -19.85 4.84 2.88
C GLU A 120 -20.54 4.57 1.54
N GLN A 121 -20.00 5.11 0.43
CA GLN A 121 -20.53 4.85 -0.90
C GLN A 121 -20.48 3.35 -1.26
N ARG A 122 -19.38 2.66 -0.95
CA ARG A 122 -19.25 1.21 -1.21
C ARG A 122 -20.29 0.42 -0.44
N LEU A 123 -20.51 0.74 0.83
CA LEU A 123 -21.55 0.10 1.65
C LEU A 123 -22.95 0.40 1.10
N GLY A 124 -23.22 1.65 0.70
CA GLY A 124 -24.48 2.03 0.06
C GLY A 124 -24.74 1.33 -1.28
N LYS A 125 -23.68 0.86 -1.96
CA LYS A 125 -23.73 0.05 -3.19
C LYS A 125 -23.76 -1.47 -2.90
N GLY A 126 -23.92 -1.88 -1.65
CA GLY A 126 -24.08 -3.29 -1.27
C GLY A 126 -22.78 -4.02 -0.87
N ALA A 127 -21.67 -3.31 -0.66
CA ALA A 127 -20.49 -3.93 -0.08
C ALA A 127 -20.76 -4.42 1.35
N LEU A 128 -20.25 -5.61 1.68
CA LEU A 128 -20.33 -6.17 3.04
C LEU A 128 -19.10 -5.73 3.85
N ASN A 129 -19.31 -5.25 5.08
CA ASN A 129 -18.23 -5.02 6.03
C ASN A 129 -18.01 -6.28 6.88
N LEU A 130 -16.97 -7.06 6.54
CA LEU A 130 -16.64 -8.33 7.19
C LEU A 130 -15.43 -8.21 8.14
N ALA A 131 -15.15 -7.02 8.65
CA ALA A 131 -14.09 -6.84 9.65
C ALA A 131 -14.36 -7.77 10.84
N ARG A 132 -13.41 -8.67 11.13
CA ARG A 132 -13.47 -9.52 12.33
C ARG A 132 -13.30 -8.60 13.54
N LYS A 133 -14.26 -8.67 14.48
CA LYS A 133 -14.18 -8.00 15.77
C LYS A 133 -13.05 -8.56 16.62
#